data_AF-A0AAE0CLS1-F1
#
_entry.id   AF-A0AAE0CLS1-F1
#
_cell.length_a   1.000
_cell.length_b   1.000
_cell.length_c   1.000
_cell.angle_alpha   90.00
_cell.angle_beta   90.00
_cell.angle_gamma   90.00
#
_symmetry.space_group_name_H-M   'P 1'
#
loop_
_entity.id
_entity.type
_entity.pdbx_description
1 polymer ?
#
loop_
_entity_poly.entity_id
_entity_poly.type
_entity_poly.pdbx_seq_one_letter_code
_entity_poly.pdbx_strand_id
1 'polypeptide(L)'
;MKSNLFKKLVGAPIRFEVGQTHDSVYTLRELLTDYAIKEGFNFKNIKNDKNRLTWVCLAEKCPWRLHASIVGDDTTMQVKNYNNEHTYHGIYKSQEARSKWIASKFEVLVKNNPSIQCGVFSDLLRDQFNVSVDP
;
A
#
# COMPACT_ATOMS: atom_id res chain seq x y z
N MET A 1 -20.18 20.94 -1.08
CA MET A 1 -18.82 21.39 -1.42
C MET A 1 -18.04 20.19 -1.95
N LYS A 2 -17.64 20.19 -3.22
CA LYS A 2 -16.84 19.09 -3.81
C LYS A 2 -15.41 19.23 -3.27
N SER A 3 -15.07 18.42 -2.28
CA SER A 3 -13.71 18.40 -1.72
C SER A 3 -12.72 18.13 -2.85
N ASN A 4 -11.77 19.03 -3.01
CA ASN A 4 -10.76 18.99 -4.05
C ASN A 4 -9.92 17.70 -3.89
N LEU A 5 -10.14 16.72 -4.76
CA LEU A 5 -9.59 15.37 -4.69
C LEU A 5 -8.05 15.37 -4.66
N PHE A 6 -7.44 16.40 -5.24
CA PHE A 6 -6.00 16.64 -5.24
C PHE A 6 -5.39 16.77 -3.84
N LYS A 7 -6.15 17.22 -2.83
CA LYS A 7 -5.63 17.32 -1.45
C LYS A 7 -5.56 15.99 -0.70
N LYS A 8 -6.22 14.93 -1.18
CA LYS A 8 -6.18 13.60 -0.55
C LYS A 8 -4.92 12.78 -0.94
N LEU A 9 -4.13 13.29 -1.88
CA LEU A 9 -2.83 12.72 -2.29
C LEU A 9 -1.66 13.28 -1.46
N VAL A 10 -1.92 14.15 -0.47
CA VAL A 10 -0.89 14.58 0.48
C VAL A 10 -0.67 13.44 1.48
N GLY A 11 0.45 12.74 1.29
CA GLY A 11 0.79 11.48 1.93
C GLY A 11 0.89 11.56 3.46
N ALA A 12 -0.22 11.30 4.14
CA ALA A 12 -0.13 10.88 5.54
C ALA A 12 0.70 9.58 5.61
N PRO A 13 1.58 9.45 6.62
CA PRO A 13 2.23 8.18 6.92
C PRO A 13 1.17 7.09 7.10
N ILE A 14 1.33 5.97 6.40
CA ILE A 14 0.43 4.83 6.60
C ILE A 14 0.89 4.14 7.88
N ARG A 15 -0.03 3.98 8.83
CA ARG A 15 0.22 3.33 10.12
C ARG A 15 -0.86 2.31 10.36
N PHE A 16 -0.47 1.21 11.01
CA PHE A 16 -1.39 0.18 11.45
C PHE A 16 -1.37 0.09 12.97
N GLU A 17 -2.51 -0.29 13.54
CA GLU A 17 -2.64 -0.53 14.97
C GLU A 17 -3.37 -1.84 15.21
N VAL A 18 -3.01 -2.57 16.27
CA VAL A 18 -3.75 -3.76 16.67
C VAL A 18 -5.16 -3.32 17.10
N GLY A 19 -6.18 -3.99 16.55
CA GLY A 19 -7.59 -3.65 16.76
C GLY A 19 -8.19 -2.77 15.64
N GLN A 20 -7.37 -2.14 14.80
CA GLN A 20 -7.83 -1.36 13.64
C GLN A 20 -8.64 -2.24 12.69
N THR A 21 -9.74 -1.70 12.17
CA THR A 21 -10.61 -2.37 11.20
C THR A 21 -10.54 -1.76 9.81
N HIS A 22 -10.79 -2.59 8.80
CA HIS A 22 -10.90 -2.22 7.40
C HIS A 22 -12.10 -2.92 6.77
N ASP A 23 -12.81 -2.23 5.89
CA ASP A 23 -14.09 -2.68 5.31
C ASP A 23 -14.01 -4.04 4.60
N SER A 24 -12.83 -4.40 4.07
CA SER A 24 -12.62 -5.69 3.43
C SER A 24 -11.15 -6.09 3.37
N VAL A 25 -10.91 -7.36 3.06
CA VAL A 25 -9.56 -7.86 2.74
C VAL A 25 -8.94 -7.17 1.53
N TYR A 26 -9.77 -6.67 0.59
CA TYR A 26 -9.27 -5.95 -0.59
C TYR A 26 -8.73 -4.57 -0.21
N THR A 27 -9.50 -3.81 0.57
CA THR A 27 -9.10 -2.51 1.09
C THR A 27 -7.82 -2.61 1.92
N LEU A 28 -7.71 -3.64 2.76
CA LEU A 28 -6.50 -3.88 3.56
C LEU A 28 -5.29 -4.24 2.68
N ARG A 29 -5.46 -5.10 1.65
CA ARG A 29 -4.38 -5.43 0.72
C ARG A 29 -3.85 -4.19 0.00
N GLU A 30 -4.73 -3.35 -0.51
CA GLU A 30 -4.34 -2.12 -1.21
C GLU A 30 -3.54 -1.19 -0.30
N LEU A 31 -4.01 -0.99 0.95
CA LEU A 31 -3.31 -0.15 1.92
C LEU A 31 -1.95 -0.74 2.33
N LEU A 32 -1.84 -2.06 2.48
CA LEU A 32 -0.57 -2.71 2.79
C LEU A 32 0.42 -2.66 1.62
N THR A 33 -0.07 -2.77 0.38
CA THR A 33 0.76 -2.58 -0.81
C THR A 33 1.32 -1.16 -0.85
N ASP A 34 0.48 -0.15 -0.61
CA ASP A 34 0.92 1.24 -0.57
C ASP A 34 1.95 1.49 0.53
N TYR A 35 1.72 0.91 1.70
CA TYR A 35 2.66 0.97 2.82
C TYR A 35 4.01 0.34 2.45
N ALA A 36 4.01 -0.87 1.88
CA ALA A 36 5.24 -1.55 1.50
C ALA A 36 6.06 -0.77 0.46
N ILE A 37 5.38 -0.16 -0.51
CA ILE A 37 6.02 0.69 -1.53
C ILE A 37 6.61 1.94 -0.89
N LYS A 38 5.84 2.65 -0.05
CA LYS A 38 6.30 3.88 0.63
C LYS A 38 7.49 3.63 1.56
N GLU A 39 7.44 2.56 2.35
CA GLU A 39 8.51 2.18 3.28
C GLU A 39 9.69 1.50 2.57
N GLY A 40 9.56 1.18 1.28
CA GLY A 40 10.64 0.64 0.46
C GLY A 40 11.02 -0.79 0.82
N PHE A 41 10.04 -1.68 1.03
CA PHE A 41 10.28 -3.11 1.23
C PHE A 41 9.32 -4.00 0.41
N ASN A 42 9.71 -5.26 0.24
CA ASN A 42 8.92 -6.31 -0.41
C ASN A 42 8.43 -7.26 0.67
N PHE A 43 7.25 -7.84 0.47
CA PHE A 43 6.66 -8.78 1.42
C PHE A 43 6.43 -10.15 0.82
N LYS A 44 6.21 -11.13 1.69
CA LYS A 44 5.75 -12.47 1.35
C LYS A 44 4.37 -12.71 1.95
N ASN A 45 3.48 -13.26 1.13
CA ASN A 45 2.15 -13.70 1.55
C ASN A 45 2.24 -15.06 2.24
N ILE A 46 2.06 -15.11 3.56
CA ILE A 46 2.00 -16.36 4.33
C ILE A 46 0.58 -16.94 4.32
N LYS A 47 -0.42 -16.08 4.48
CA LYS A 47 -1.84 -16.40 4.32
C LYS A 47 -2.50 -15.27 3.55
N ASN A 48 -3.31 -15.63 2.57
CA ASN A 48 -4.02 -14.65 1.77
C ASN A 48 -5.28 -15.29 1.17
N ASP A 49 -6.36 -15.27 1.94
CA ASP A 49 -7.67 -15.77 1.50
C ASP A 49 -8.74 -14.71 1.79
N LYS A 50 -10.02 -15.03 1.64
CA LYS A 50 -11.10 -14.04 1.87
C LYS A 50 -11.26 -13.67 3.34
N ASN A 51 -10.80 -14.52 4.26
CA ASN A 51 -11.11 -14.42 5.69
C ASN A 51 -9.90 -13.97 6.52
N ARG A 52 -8.69 -14.11 5.98
CA ARG A 52 -7.44 -13.75 6.65
C ARG A 52 -6.34 -13.33 5.71
N LEU A 53 -5.47 -12.48 6.24
CA LEU A 53 -4.26 -12.01 5.61
C LEU A 53 -3.09 -12.09 6.61
N THR A 54 -1.96 -12.61 6.18
CA THR A 54 -0.70 -12.57 6.92
C THR A 54 0.43 -12.23 5.97
N TRP A 55 1.02 -11.05 6.13
CA TRP A 55 2.18 -10.60 5.36
C TRP A 55 3.39 -10.48 6.29
N VAL A 56 4.55 -10.86 5.76
CA VAL A 56 5.85 -10.73 6.42
C VAL A 56 6.81 -10.02 5.48
N CYS A 57 7.84 -9.35 6.00
CA CYS A 57 8.88 -8.81 5.14
C CYS A 57 9.62 -9.95 4.41
N LEU A 58 10.00 -9.72 3.16
CA LEU A 58 10.71 -10.70 2.34
C LEU A 58 12.17 -10.87 2.79
N ALA A 59 12.76 -9.84 3.41
CA ALA A 59 14.13 -9.89 3.92
C ALA A 59 14.27 -10.97 5.01
N GLU A 60 15.34 -11.76 4.92
CA GLU A 60 15.58 -12.83 5.88
C GLU A 60 15.73 -12.29 7.30
N LYS A 61 15.10 -12.99 8.26
CA LYS A 61 15.13 -12.65 9.70
C LYS A 61 14.56 -11.25 10.04
N CYS A 62 13.85 -10.61 9.11
CA CYS A 62 13.14 -9.37 9.40
C CYS A 62 11.89 -9.66 10.26
N PRO A 63 11.72 -8.99 11.41
CA PRO A 63 10.63 -9.29 12.34
C PRO A 63 9.30 -8.65 11.92
N TRP A 64 9.30 -7.78 10.91
CA TRP A 64 8.10 -7.11 10.43
C TRP A 64 7.05 -8.13 9.98
N ARG A 65 5.84 -7.96 10.52
CA ARG A 65 4.73 -8.86 10.27
C ARG A 65 3.42 -8.17 10.56
N LEU A 66 2.44 -8.39 9.69
CA LEU A 66 1.04 -8.03 9.94
C LEU A 66 0.14 -9.23 9.73
N HIS A 67 -0.79 -9.44 10.65
CA HIS A 67 -1.87 -10.40 10.52
C HIS A 67 -3.21 -9.75 10.81
N ALA A 68 -4.16 -10.01 9.93
CA ALA A 68 -5.54 -9.59 10.07
C ALA A 68 -6.50 -10.72 9.71
N SER A 69 -7.68 -10.70 10.31
CA SER A 69 -8.76 -11.66 10.02
C SER A 69 -10.13 -10.99 10.16
N ILE A 70 -11.15 -11.59 9.55
CA ILE A 70 -12.53 -11.10 9.64
C ILE A 70 -13.04 -11.03 11.09
N VAL A 71 -13.96 -10.12 11.37
CA VAL A 71 -14.62 -9.96 12.68
C VAL A 71 -16.13 -10.20 12.60
N GLY A 72 -16.53 -11.47 12.54
CA GLY A 72 -17.91 -11.92 12.78
C GLY A 72 -18.96 -11.56 11.70
N ASP A 73 -18.72 -10.52 10.89
CA ASP A 73 -19.60 -10.02 9.83
C ASP A 73 -19.15 -10.46 8.41
N ASP A 74 -18.29 -11.49 8.34
CA ASP A 74 -17.73 -12.10 7.14
C ASP A 74 -17.00 -11.16 6.15
N THR A 75 -16.81 -9.89 6.50
CA THR A 75 -16.27 -8.87 5.57
C THR A 75 -15.23 -7.98 6.22
N THR A 76 -15.52 -7.43 7.40
CA THR A 76 -14.65 -6.47 8.08
C THR A 76 -13.39 -7.17 8.59
N MET A 77 -12.23 -6.70 8.15
CA MET A 77 -10.93 -7.20 8.56
C MET A 77 -10.39 -6.42 9.74
N GLN A 78 -10.02 -7.10 10.83
CA GLN A 78 -9.32 -6.48 11.96
C GLN A 78 -7.85 -6.90 11.99
N VAL A 79 -6.95 -5.94 12.19
CA VAL A 79 -5.54 -6.19 12.49
C VAL A 79 -5.45 -6.85 13.87
N LYS A 80 -5.07 -8.13 13.89
CA LYS A 80 -4.95 -8.93 15.13
C LYS A 80 -3.56 -8.90 15.73
N ASN A 81 -2.54 -8.86 14.87
CA ASN A 81 -1.15 -8.79 15.28
C ASN A 81 -0.38 -7.90 14.32
N TYR A 82 0.45 -7.01 14.85
CA TYR A 82 1.31 -6.15 14.05
C TYR A 82 2.64 -5.95 14.77
N ASN A 83 3.74 -6.24 14.06
CA ASN A 83 5.09 -5.85 14.43
C ASN A 83 5.64 -4.94 13.33
N ASN A 84 5.97 -3.71 13.67
CA ASN A 84 6.49 -2.68 12.76
C ASN A 84 8.03 -2.63 12.72
N GLU A 85 8.72 -3.50 13.45
CA GLU A 85 10.18 -3.50 13.45
C GLU A 85 10.72 -4.05 12.13
N HIS A 86 11.58 -3.29 11.48
CA HIS A 86 12.32 -3.70 10.29
C HIS A 86 13.81 -3.78 10.62
N THR A 87 14.46 -4.86 10.18
CA THR A 87 15.93 -4.99 10.24
C THR A 87 16.61 -4.60 8.93
N TYR A 88 15.83 -4.38 7.88
CA TYR A 88 16.30 -4.00 6.56
C TYR A 88 15.38 -2.95 5.95
N HIS A 89 15.96 -1.81 5.59
CA HIS A 89 15.32 -0.74 4.82
C HIS A 89 16.11 -0.56 3.52
N GLY A 90 15.42 -0.32 2.41
CA GLY A 90 16.09 0.11 1.17
C GLY A 90 16.09 -0.95 0.08
N ILE A 91 14.91 -1.30 -0.42
CA ILE A 91 14.80 -2.02 -1.69
C ILE A 91 14.89 -1.03 -2.85
N TYR A 92 15.84 -1.28 -3.76
CA TYR A 92 15.99 -0.53 -5.02
C TYR A 92 14.94 -0.89 -6.08
N LYS A 93 14.24 -2.03 -5.94
CA LYS A 93 13.22 -2.52 -6.88
C LYS A 93 12.01 -3.12 -6.18
N SER A 94 10.92 -2.35 -6.10
CA SER A 94 9.64 -2.86 -5.58
C SER A 94 9.06 -3.91 -6.51
N GLN A 95 8.64 -5.05 -5.96
CA GLN A 95 7.88 -6.07 -6.70
C GLN A 95 6.43 -5.65 -6.94
N GLU A 96 5.95 -4.68 -6.17
CA GLU A 96 4.53 -4.31 -6.08
C GLU A 96 4.19 -3.03 -6.86
N ALA A 97 5.16 -2.13 -7.05
CA ALA A 97 5.03 -0.92 -7.86
C ALA A 97 5.03 -1.21 -9.38
N ARG A 98 4.26 -2.21 -9.81
CA ARG A 98 4.09 -2.58 -11.23
C ARG A 98 3.11 -1.64 -11.93
N SER A 99 3.06 -1.70 -13.26
CA SER A 99 2.16 -0.89 -14.11
C SER A 99 0.71 -0.87 -13.62
N LYS A 100 0.17 -2.01 -13.13
CA LYS A 100 -1.18 -2.10 -12.56
C LYS A 100 -1.37 -1.20 -11.33
N TRP A 101 -0.40 -1.17 -10.42
CA TRP A 101 -0.44 -0.32 -9.23
C TRP A 101 -0.26 1.15 -9.62
N ILE A 102 0.67 1.45 -10.53
CA ILE A 102 0.86 2.82 -11.04
C ILE A 102 -0.45 3.34 -11.65
N ALA A 103 -1.07 2.55 -12.52
CA ALA A 103 -2.34 2.91 -13.16
C ALA A 103 -3.45 3.18 -12.15
N SER A 104 -3.55 2.39 -11.06
CA SER A 104 -4.59 2.59 -10.05
C SER A 104 -4.42 3.90 -9.27
N LYS A 105 -3.19 4.41 -9.10
CA LYS A 105 -2.94 5.71 -8.46
C LYS A 105 -3.35 6.89 -9.32
N PHE A 106 -3.26 6.75 -10.62
CA PHE A 106 -3.51 7.84 -11.57
C PHE A 106 -4.82 7.75 -12.33
N GLU A 107 -5.59 6.67 -12.16
CA GLU A 107 -6.83 6.45 -12.91
C GLU A 107 -7.78 7.65 -12.84
N VAL A 108 -8.04 8.16 -11.63
CA VAL A 108 -8.94 9.31 -11.44
C VAL A 108 -8.31 10.61 -11.96
N LEU A 109 -6.99 10.75 -11.83
CA LEU A 109 -6.26 11.92 -12.31
C LEU A 109 -6.32 12.02 -13.84
N VAL A 110 -6.05 10.92 -14.54
CA VAL A 110 -6.10 10.80 -16.01
C VAL A 110 -7.53 11.03 -16.50
N LYS A 111 -8.52 10.38 -15.88
CA LYS A 111 -9.95 10.53 -16.26
C LYS A 111 -10.42 11.98 -16.18
N ASN A 112 -9.96 12.72 -15.17
CA ASN A 112 -10.34 14.12 -14.97
C ASN A 112 -9.47 15.11 -15.76
N ASN A 113 -8.29 14.70 -16.25
CA ASN A 113 -7.33 15.57 -16.92
C ASN A 113 -6.70 14.85 -18.14
N PRO A 114 -7.43 14.71 -19.26
CA PRO A 114 -6.98 13.92 -20.42
C PRO A 114 -5.68 14.40 -21.09
N SER A 115 -5.31 15.68 -20.88
CA SER A 115 -4.10 16.30 -21.44
C SER A 115 -2.89 16.29 -20.49
N ILE A 116 -2.98 15.58 -19.36
CA ILE A 116 -1.89 15.51 -18.38
C ILE A 116 -0.63 14.91 -18.99
N GLN A 117 0.52 15.51 -18.68
CA GLN A 117 1.81 15.11 -19.24
C GLN A 117 2.42 13.97 -18.45
N CYS A 118 3.17 13.09 -19.14
CA CYS A 118 3.79 11.93 -18.51
C CYS A 118 4.78 12.30 -17.39
N GLY A 119 5.50 13.41 -17.54
CA GLY A 119 6.43 13.91 -16.52
C GLY A 119 5.77 14.18 -15.17
N VAL A 120 4.49 14.58 -15.17
CA VAL A 120 3.72 14.80 -13.94
C VAL A 120 3.53 13.50 -13.17
N PHE A 121 3.32 12.37 -13.86
CA PHE A 121 3.20 11.07 -13.18
C PHE A 121 4.51 10.66 -12.52
N SER A 122 5.63 10.85 -13.20
CA SER A 122 6.96 10.54 -12.66
C SER A 122 7.27 11.37 -11.41
N ASP A 123 6.95 12.66 -11.44
CA ASP A 123 7.13 13.55 -10.28
C ASP A 123 6.24 13.12 -9.10
N LEU A 124 4.97 12.81 -9.35
CA LEU A 124 4.04 12.36 -8.30
C LEU A 124 4.45 11.01 -7.69
N LEU A 125 4.96 10.07 -8.50
CA LEU A 125 5.48 8.79 -8.01
C LEU A 125 6.67 8.98 -7.07
N ARG A 126 7.60 9.84 -7.46
CA ARG A 126 8.78 10.16 -6.66
C ARG A 126 8.38 10.84 -5.35
N ASP A 127 7.55 11.87 -5.43
CA ASP A 127 7.24 12.73 -4.29
C ASP A 127 6.31 12.05 -3.26
N GLN A 128 5.39 11.18 -3.69
CA GLN A 128 4.39 10.57 -2.79
C GLN A 128 4.72 9.15 -2.34
N PHE A 129 5.46 8.41 -3.16
CA PHE A 129 5.68 6.99 -2.96
C PHE A 129 7.15 6.61 -2.92
N ASN A 130 8.07 7.57 -3.10
CA ASN A 130 9.50 7.32 -3.22
C ASN A 130 9.82 6.31 -4.35
N VAL A 131 9.04 6.35 -5.44
CA VAL A 131 9.18 5.45 -6.60
C VAL A 131 9.73 6.22 -7.79
N SER A 132 10.81 5.71 -8.37
CA SER A 132 11.32 6.12 -9.68
C SER A 132 11.02 5.03 -10.72
N VAL A 133 10.65 5.43 -11.93
CA VAL A 133 10.38 4.52 -13.06
C VAL A 133 11.57 4.57 -14.00
N ASP A 134 12.17 3.42 -14.29
CA ASP A 134 13.23 3.31 -15.29
C ASP A 134 12.66 3.55 -16.71
N PRO A 135 13.43 4.14 -17.63
CA PRO A 135 13.00 4.42 -19.01
C PRO A 135 12.54 3.19 -19.81
#